data_AF-A0A820MS19-F1
#
_entry.id   AF-A0A820MS19-F1
#
_cell.length_a   1.000
_cell.length_b   1.000
_cell.length_c   1.000
_cell.angle_alpha   90.00
_cell.angle_beta   90.00
_cell.angle_gamma   90.00
#
_symmetry.space_group_name_H-M   'P 1'
#
loop_
_entity.id
_entity.type
_entity.pdbx_description
1 polymer ?
#
loop_
_entity_poly.entity_id
_entity_poly.type
_entity_poly.pdbx_seq_one_letter_code
_entity_poly.pdbx_strand_id
1 'polypeptide(L)'
;WLSQLESSRWLHNLSALINAASFVVATVDKHARPVLVHCSDGWDRTPQITTLAKIMLDSYYRTFEGFQTLVELEWIAFGHKFADRCGHGNGASDPNERCPVFLQWLDCIYQLFTQNRTAFEFNEMFLLKLANHTYTCLYGTFLCNTDFERTTAKLETRTLSIWNLLN
;
A
#
# COMPACT_ATOMS: atom_id res chain seq x y z
N TRP A 1 -7.66 27.92 3.62
CA TRP A 1 -6.99 26.63 3.84
C TRP A 1 -7.99 25.48 3.96
N LEU A 2 -8.82 25.40 5.00
CA LEU A 2 -9.72 24.26 5.24
C LEU A 2 -10.68 23.96 4.08
N SER A 3 -11.32 24.96 3.48
CA SER A 3 -12.21 24.75 2.32
C SER A 3 -11.48 24.21 1.09
N GLN A 4 -10.22 24.58 0.87
CA GLN A 4 -9.41 24.05 -0.24
C GLN A 4 -9.04 22.58 0.02
N LEU A 5 -8.66 22.25 1.26
CA LEU A 5 -8.40 20.87 1.67
C LEU A 5 -9.65 20.00 1.54
N GLU A 6 -10.81 20.50 1.97
CA GLU A 6 -12.08 19.78 1.79
C GLU A 6 -12.43 19.57 0.31
N SER A 7 -12.20 20.60 -0.53
CA SER A 7 -12.47 20.53 -1.96
C SER A 7 -11.60 19.51 -2.71
N SER A 8 -10.40 19.18 -2.20
CA SER A 8 -9.54 18.15 -2.80
C SER A 8 -10.07 16.73 -2.61
N ARG A 9 -11.00 16.53 -1.66
CA ARG A 9 -11.56 15.23 -1.26
C ARG A 9 -10.52 14.22 -0.74
N TRP A 10 -9.26 14.59 -0.57
CA TRP A 10 -8.22 13.65 -0.14
C TRP A 10 -8.56 12.99 1.19
N LEU A 11 -8.85 13.79 2.22
CA LEU A 11 -9.22 13.28 3.55
C LEU A 11 -10.53 12.50 3.56
N HIS A 12 -11.47 12.87 2.67
CA HIS A 12 -12.71 12.12 2.50
C HIS A 12 -12.42 10.70 1.98
N ASN A 13 -11.54 10.57 0.99
CA ASN A 13 -11.15 9.28 0.44
C ASN A 13 -10.37 8.42 1.45
N LEU A 14 -9.45 9.03 2.23
CA LEU A 14 -8.76 8.32 3.32
C LEU A 14 -9.75 7.79 4.35
N SER A 15 -10.70 8.64 4.77
CA SER A 15 -11.75 8.26 5.72
C SER A 15 -12.60 7.11 5.19
N ALA A 16 -12.98 7.14 3.91
CA ALA A 16 -13.75 6.07 3.28
C ALA A 16 -12.99 4.72 3.32
N LEU A 17 -11.69 4.71 3.02
CA LEU A 17 -10.86 3.50 3.09
C LEU A 17 -10.73 2.97 4.52
N ILE A 18 -10.43 3.83 5.49
CA ILE A 18 -10.30 3.44 6.90
C ILE A 18 -11.63 2.92 7.45
N ASN A 19 -12.76 3.53 7.07
CA ASN A 19 -14.10 3.06 7.47
C ASN A 19 -14.42 1.69 6.86
N ALA A 20 -14.10 1.47 5.57
CA ALA A 20 -14.29 0.18 4.92
C ALA A 20 -13.45 -0.91 5.60
N ALA A 21 -12.18 -0.64 5.90
CA ALA A 21 -11.32 -1.55 6.64
C ALA A 21 -11.86 -1.82 8.05
N SER A 22 -12.30 -0.79 8.78
CA SER A 22 -12.89 -0.92 10.12
C SER A 22 -14.15 -1.80 10.12
N PHE A 23 -14.95 -1.74 9.06
CA PHE A 23 -16.10 -2.63 8.88
C PHE A 23 -15.67 -4.10 8.69
N VAL A 24 -14.61 -4.35 7.89
CA VAL A 24 -14.03 -5.70 7.75
C VAL A 24 -13.53 -6.21 9.10
N VAL A 25 -12.76 -5.39 9.83
CA VAL A 25 -12.24 -5.69 11.17
C VAL A 25 -13.37 -6.08 12.13
N ALA A 26 -14.42 -5.25 12.22
CA ALA A 26 -15.55 -5.53 13.11
C ALA A 26 -16.28 -6.84 12.73
N THR A 27 -16.41 -7.13 11.42
CA THR A 27 -17.05 -8.34 10.93
C THR A 27 -16.25 -9.60 11.27
N VAL A 28 -14.93 -9.54 11.17
CA VAL A 28 -14.03 -10.65 11.48
C VAL A 28 -13.91 -10.83 13.00
N ASP A 29 -13.50 -9.79 13.73
CA ASP A 29 -13.14 -9.88 15.14
C ASP A 29 -14.37 -10.00 16.06
N LYS A 30 -15.39 -9.16 15.86
CA LYS A 30 -16.56 -9.11 16.76
C LYS A 30 -17.67 -10.06 16.36
N HIS A 31 -17.85 -10.30 15.06
CA HIS A 31 -18.94 -11.12 14.56
C HIS A 31 -18.51 -12.53 14.14
N ALA A 32 -17.19 -12.83 14.14
CA ALA A 32 -16.63 -14.11 13.76
C ALA A 32 -17.12 -14.60 12.39
N ARG A 33 -17.25 -13.68 11.43
CA ARG A 33 -17.74 -13.97 10.07
C ARG A 33 -16.63 -13.81 9.04
N PRO A 34 -16.51 -14.73 8.06
CA PRO A 34 -15.62 -14.55 6.95
C PRO A 34 -16.10 -13.40 6.05
N VAL A 35 -15.15 -12.68 5.45
CA VAL A 35 -15.41 -11.56 4.54
C VAL A 35 -14.68 -11.79 3.23
N LEU A 36 -15.38 -11.60 2.12
CA LEU A 36 -14.77 -11.50 0.79
C LEU A 36 -14.66 -10.02 0.42
N VAL A 37 -13.44 -9.53 0.23
CA VAL A 37 -13.19 -8.18 -0.26
C VAL A 37 -12.86 -8.25 -1.74
N HIS A 38 -13.66 -7.58 -2.57
CA HIS A 38 -13.35 -7.39 -3.98
C HIS A 38 -13.79 -6.00 -4.44
N CYS A 39 -13.29 -5.58 -5.60
CA CYS A 39 -13.72 -4.37 -6.29
C CYS A 39 -14.00 -4.74 -7.76
N SER A 40 -13.62 -3.88 -8.71
CA SER A 40 -13.69 -4.17 -10.15
C SER A 40 -12.65 -5.24 -10.52
N ASP A 41 -11.38 -4.86 -10.66
CA ASP A 41 -10.30 -5.78 -11.06
C ASP A 41 -9.58 -6.43 -9.87
N GLY A 42 -9.70 -5.84 -8.68
CA GLY A 42 -9.17 -6.42 -7.45
C GLY A 42 -7.71 -6.09 -7.11
N TRP A 43 -6.99 -5.30 -7.91
CA TRP A 43 -5.58 -4.95 -7.65
C TRP A 43 -5.34 -3.53 -7.11
N ASP A 44 -6.39 -2.70 -6.95
CA ASP A 44 -6.25 -1.32 -6.45
C ASP A 44 -6.92 -1.14 -5.07
N ARG A 45 -8.25 -1.03 -5.02
CA ARG A 45 -8.99 -0.80 -3.77
C ARG A 45 -9.03 -2.02 -2.84
N THR A 46 -8.98 -3.22 -3.41
CA THR A 46 -8.96 -4.46 -2.64
C THR A 46 -7.72 -4.52 -1.73
N PRO A 47 -6.46 -4.40 -2.23
CA PRO A 47 -5.30 -4.44 -1.36
C PRO A 47 -5.29 -3.28 -0.36
N GLN A 48 -5.82 -2.09 -0.69
CA GLN A 48 -6.00 -1.02 0.30
C GLN A 48 -6.83 -1.48 1.50
N ILE A 49 -8.00 -2.07 1.26
CA ILE A 49 -8.93 -2.49 2.31
C ILE A 49 -8.41 -3.72 3.07
N THR A 50 -7.91 -4.74 2.35
CA THR A 50 -7.44 -5.99 3.00
C THR A 50 -6.24 -5.73 3.88
N THR A 51 -5.26 -4.95 3.42
CA THR A 51 -4.05 -4.67 4.21
C THR A 51 -4.32 -3.71 5.38
N LEU A 52 -5.22 -2.73 5.23
CA LEU A 52 -5.67 -1.92 6.36
C LEU A 52 -6.38 -2.77 7.42
N ALA A 53 -7.26 -3.69 7.02
CA ALA A 53 -7.91 -4.57 7.98
C ALA A 53 -6.90 -5.51 8.67
N LYS A 54 -5.96 -6.09 7.90
CA LYS A 54 -4.90 -6.96 8.43
C LYS A 54 -4.03 -6.25 9.46
N ILE A 55 -3.55 -5.04 9.19
CA ILE A 55 -2.69 -4.31 10.13
C ILE A 55 -3.42 -3.82 11.39
N MET A 56 -4.74 -3.59 11.29
CA MET A 56 -5.60 -3.30 12.44
C MET A 56 -5.82 -4.54 13.33
N LEU A 57 -5.93 -5.74 12.73
CA LEU A 57 -6.22 -7.00 13.42
C LEU A 57 -4.97 -7.65 14.03
N ASP A 58 -3.85 -7.66 13.30
CA ASP A 58 -2.67 -8.45 13.65
C ASP A 58 -1.48 -7.55 13.95
N SER A 59 -0.91 -7.69 15.16
CA SER A 59 0.28 -6.97 15.57
C SER A 59 1.54 -7.33 14.79
N TYR A 60 1.60 -8.52 14.18
CA TYR A 60 2.73 -8.91 13.32
C TYR A 60 2.93 -7.88 12.21
N TYR A 61 1.88 -7.48 11.51
CA TYR A 61 1.97 -6.51 10.41
C TYR A 61 2.38 -5.08 10.83
N ARG A 62 2.53 -4.83 12.13
CA ARG A 62 3.00 -3.57 12.71
C ARG A 62 4.49 -3.59 13.06
N THR A 63 5.18 -4.72 12.84
CA THR A 63 6.65 -4.84 12.89
C THR A 63 7.27 -4.48 11.54
N PHE A 64 8.59 -4.25 11.49
CA PHE A 64 9.29 -4.04 10.22
C PHE A 64 9.12 -5.23 9.26
N GLU A 65 9.34 -6.44 9.77
CA GLU A 65 9.24 -7.68 9.00
C GLU A 65 7.81 -7.94 8.52
N GLY A 66 6.82 -7.76 9.40
CA GLY A 66 5.44 -7.99 9.05
C GLY A 66 4.92 -6.96 8.06
N PHE A 67 5.31 -5.69 8.20
CA PHE A 67 4.94 -4.66 7.23
C PHE A 67 5.55 -4.94 5.85
N GLN A 68 6.83 -5.32 5.79
CA GLN A 68 7.47 -5.77 4.56
C GLN A 68 6.70 -6.95 3.94
N THR A 69 6.39 -7.97 4.73
CA THR A 69 5.63 -9.15 4.28
C THR A 69 4.25 -8.77 3.74
N LEU A 70 3.58 -7.83 4.40
CA LEU A 70 2.27 -7.32 3.97
C LEU A 70 2.35 -6.65 2.59
N VAL A 71 3.39 -5.83 2.36
CA VAL A 71 3.61 -5.15 1.06
C VAL A 71 4.02 -6.14 -0.03
N GLU A 72 4.99 -7.01 0.23
CA GLU A 72 5.47 -8.00 -0.72
C GLU A 72 4.36 -8.97 -1.17
N LEU A 73 3.51 -9.40 -0.24
CA LEU A 73 2.40 -10.27 -0.58
C LEU A 73 1.25 -9.50 -1.24
N GLU A 74 0.58 -8.62 -0.50
CA GLU A 74 -0.73 -8.09 -0.89
C GLU A 74 -0.66 -7.03 -1.99
N TRP A 75 0.49 -6.38 -2.16
CA TRP A 75 0.68 -5.37 -3.19
C TRP A 75 1.49 -5.91 -4.36
N ILE A 76 2.65 -6.52 -4.09
CA ILE A 76 3.57 -6.93 -5.15
C ILE A 76 3.14 -8.26 -5.77
N ALA A 77 3.04 -9.33 -4.98
CA ALA A 77 2.70 -10.66 -5.49
C ALA A 77 1.25 -10.74 -6.02
N PHE A 78 0.30 -10.04 -5.39
CA PHE A 78 -1.09 -9.95 -5.86
C PHE A 78 -1.28 -8.98 -7.05
N GLY A 79 -0.21 -8.37 -7.57
CA GLY A 79 -0.22 -7.73 -8.89
C GLY A 79 -0.77 -6.30 -8.92
N HIS A 80 -0.56 -5.51 -7.87
CA HIS A 80 -0.76 -4.07 -7.98
C HIS A 80 0.13 -3.50 -9.09
N LYS A 81 -0.47 -2.77 -10.03
CA LYS A 81 0.17 -2.27 -11.25
C LYS A 81 1.09 -1.07 -10.97
N PHE A 82 2.15 -1.25 -10.17
CA PHE A 82 3.03 -0.16 -9.74
C PHE A 82 3.62 0.64 -10.90
N ALA A 83 4.08 -0.01 -11.98
CA ALA A 83 4.66 0.71 -13.11
C ALA A 83 3.65 1.66 -13.78
N ASP A 84 2.42 1.20 -13.98
CA ASP A 84 1.36 2.01 -14.60
C ASP A 84 0.88 3.12 -13.66
N ARG A 85 0.61 2.76 -12.39
CA ARG A 85 0.06 3.67 -11.38
C ARG A 85 1.03 4.80 -11.02
N CYS A 86 2.33 4.49 -10.96
CA CYS A 86 3.38 5.44 -10.59
C CYS A 86 4.08 6.10 -11.79
N GLY A 87 3.78 5.67 -13.02
CA GLY A 87 4.34 6.30 -14.22
C GLY A 87 5.78 5.90 -14.52
N HIS A 88 6.19 4.67 -14.23
CA HIS A 88 7.57 4.21 -14.38
C HIS A 88 7.94 3.91 -15.84
N GLY A 89 9.01 4.56 -16.32
CA GLY A 89 9.62 4.28 -17.63
C GLY A 89 8.71 4.57 -18.83
N ASN A 90 9.11 4.06 -20.01
CA ASN A 90 8.42 4.31 -21.28
C ASN A 90 7.13 3.46 -21.45
N GLY A 91 6.86 2.52 -20.54
CA GLY A 91 5.70 1.63 -20.56
C GLY A 91 4.43 2.23 -19.93
N ALA A 92 4.55 3.26 -19.10
CA ALA A 92 3.42 3.99 -18.52
C ALA A 92 2.88 5.06 -19.49
N SER A 93 2.50 4.59 -20.68
CA SER A 93 2.12 5.41 -21.83
C SER A 93 0.73 6.02 -21.71
N ASP A 94 -0.18 5.41 -20.94
CA ASP A 94 -1.50 5.95 -20.68
C ASP A 94 -1.49 6.81 -19.39
N PRO A 95 -1.60 8.15 -19.50
CA PRO A 95 -1.68 9.02 -18.34
C PRO A 95 -2.90 8.75 -17.45
N ASN A 96 -3.96 8.14 -18.00
CA ASN A 96 -5.20 7.84 -17.27
C ASN A 96 -5.05 6.64 -16.32
N GLU A 97 -4.04 5.80 -16.52
CA GLU A 97 -3.73 4.69 -15.60
C GLU A 97 -2.95 5.14 -14.36
N ARG A 98 -2.48 6.39 -14.32
CA ARG A 98 -1.71 6.94 -13.20
C ARG A 98 -2.63 7.32 -12.06
N CYS A 99 -2.36 6.78 -10.87
CA CYS A 99 -3.20 7.02 -9.70
C CYS A 99 -2.41 6.75 -8.41
N PRO A 100 -2.52 7.60 -7.37
CA PRO A 100 -1.73 7.48 -6.14
C PRO A 100 -2.28 6.42 -5.17
N VAL A 101 -2.61 5.22 -5.64
CA VAL A 101 -3.29 4.17 -4.85
C VAL A 101 -2.46 3.71 -3.65
N PHE A 102 -1.20 3.36 -3.88
CA PHE A 102 -0.29 2.94 -2.81
C PHE A 102 0.06 4.10 -1.86
N LEU A 103 0.23 5.32 -2.39
CA LEU A 103 0.48 6.51 -1.56
C LEU A 103 -0.72 6.82 -0.66
N GLN A 104 -1.94 6.72 -1.19
CA GLN A 104 -3.17 6.89 -0.42
C GLN A 104 -3.25 5.86 0.72
N TRP A 105 -2.84 4.61 0.46
CA TRP A 105 -2.75 3.60 1.50
C TRP A 105 -1.71 3.94 2.57
N LEU A 106 -0.50 4.37 2.17
CA LEU A 106 0.53 4.79 3.12
C LEU A 106 0.06 5.97 4.00
N ASP A 107 -0.72 6.89 3.45
CA ASP A 107 -1.34 7.96 4.24
C ASP A 107 -2.35 7.38 5.24
N CYS A 108 -3.19 6.42 4.84
CA CYS A 108 -4.04 5.71 5.81
C CYS A 108 -3.22 5.02 6.92
N ILE A 109 -2.08 4.39 6.60
CA ILE A 109 -1.18 3.82 7.62
C ILE A 109 -0.64 4.91 8.54
N TYR A 110 -0.26 6.07 8.00
CA TYR A 110 0.17 7.22 8.79
C TYR A 110 -0.94 7.73 9.73
N GLN A 111 -2.21 7.75 9.29
CA GLN A 111 -3.34 8.08 10.16
C GLN A 111 -3.47 7.09 11.34
N LEU A 112 -3.26 5.80 11.10
CA LEU A 112 -3.28 4.78 12.18
C LEU A 112 -2.08 4.92 13.13
N PHE A 113 -0.90 5.17 12.57
CA PHE A 113 0.34 5.42 13.31
C PHE A 113 0.20 6.65 14.21
N THR A 114 -0.32 7.77 13.69
CA THR A 114 -0.46 9.01 14.47
C THR A 114 -1.44 8.84 15.64
N GLN A 115 -2.49 8.05 15.47
CA GLN A 115 -3.46 7.73 16.52
C GLN A 115 -2.91 6.76 17.57
N ASN A 116 -1.98 5.87 17.20
CA ASN A 116 -1.45 4.81 18.08
C ASN A 116 0.07 4.63 17.92
N ARG A 117 0.87 5.68 18.22
CA ARG A 117 2.32 5.68 17.94
C ARG A 117 3.10 4.51 18.55
N THR A 118 2.71 4.03 19.72
CA THR A 118 3.38 2.92 20.41
C THR A 118 2.99 1.53 19.88
N ALA A 119 2.01 1.46 18.97
CA ALA A 119 1.51 0.21 18.42
C ALA A 119 2.30 -0.28 17.20
N PHE A 120 3.21 0.56 16.66
CA PHE A 120 4.02 0.30 15.48
C PHE A 120 5.50 0.34 15.84
N GLU A 121 6.27 -0.60 15.29
CA GLU A 121 7.72 -0.65 15.49
C GLU A 121 8.45 0.41 14.65
N PHE A 122 7.93 0.70 13.46
CA PHE A 122 8.48 1.70 12.56
C PHE A 122 8.01 3.12 12.89
N ASN A 123 8.72 4.11 12.35
CA ASN A 123 8.44 5.53 12.55
C ASN A 123 7.96 6.23 11.26
N GLU A 124 7.65 7.52 11.36
CA GLU A 124 7.23 8.35 10.23
C GLU A 124 8.25 8.35 9.07
N MET A 125 9.54 8.34 9.37
CA MET A 125 10.60 8.35 8.35
C MET A 125 10.59 7.08 7.49
N PHE A 126 10.22 5.93 8.06
CA PHE A 126 10.05 4.69 7.32
C PHE A 126 8.97 4.83 6.23
N LEU A 127 7.79 5.35 6.58
CA LEU A 127 6.69 5.57 5.63
C LEU A 127 7.05 6.59 4.55
N LEU A 128 7.72 7.69 4.93
CA LEU A 128 8.18 8.73 3.98
C LEU A 128 9.19 8.18 2.98
N LYS A 129 10.18 7.41 3.44
CA LYS A 129 11.16 6.77 2.56
C LYS A 129 10.49 5.80 1.60
N LEU A 130 9.53 5.00 2.07
CA LEU A 130 8.80 4.06 1.24
C LEU A 130 7.97 4.78 0.17
N ALA A 131 7.23 5.82 0.56
CA ALA A 131 6.45 6.65 -0.37
C ALA A 131 7.35 7.29 -1.43
N ASN A 132 8.49 7.85 -1.04
CA ASN A 132 9.45 8.45 -1.99
C ASN A 132 9.99 7.40 -2.97
N HIS A 133 10.51 6.29 -2.45
CA HIS A 133 11.13 5.25 -3.27
C HIS A 133 10.15 4.41 -4.09
N THR A 134 8.85 4.57 -3.87
CA THR A 134 7.83 4.09 -4.81
C THR A 134 7.98 4.79 -6.17
N TYR A 135 8.40 6.06 -6.23
CA TYR A 135 8.50 6.82 -7.49
C TYR A 135 9.93 6.96 -8.03
N THR A 136 10.97 6.81 -7.19
CA THR A 136 12.35 7.10 -7.64
C THR A 136 12.92 6.07 -8.62
N CYS A 137 12.32 4.88 -8.73
CA CYS A 137 12.86 3.76 -9.51
C CYS A 137 14.31 3.35 -9.15
N LEU A 138 14.77 3.71 -7.94
CA LEU A 138 16.14 3.40 -7.49
C LEU A 138 16.29 1.92 -7.10
N TYR A 139 15.20 1.32 -6.63
CA TYR A 139 15.12 -0.07 -6.20
C TYR A 139 14.15 -0.84 -7.09
N GLY A 140 14.35 -2.15 -7.21
CA GLY A 140 13.48 -3.02 -8.02
C GLY A 140 12.13 -3.32 -7.39
N THR A 141 11.96 -3.06 -6.09
CA THR A 141 10.78 -3.47 -5.31
C THR A 141 9.46 -2.97 -5.90
N PHE A 142 9.41 -1.77 -6.49
CA PHE A 142 8.17 -1.20 -7.05
C PHE A 142 8.20 -1.06 -8.59
N LEU A 143 9.07 -1.81 -9.28
CA LEU A 143 9.10 -1.85 -10.75
C LEU A 143 8.17 -2.95 -11.31
N CYS A 144 7.70 -2.79 -12.54
CA CYS A 144 6.77 -3.73 -13.21
C CYS A 144 5.38 -3.83 -12.53
N ASN A 145 4.43 -4.46 -13.23
CA ASN A 145 3.04 -4.57 -12.80
C ASN A 145 2.68 -5.94 -12.22
N THR A 146 3.39 -6.99 -12.61
CA THR A 146 3.07 -8.37 -12.23
C THR A 146 4.32 -9.13 -11.81
N ASP A 147 4.14 -10.20 -11.03
CA ASP A 147 5.24 -11.11 -10.67
C ASP A 147 5.91 -11.70 -11.92
N PHE A 148 5.10 -12.09 -12.91
CA PHE A 148 5.59 -12.60 -14.19
C PHE A 148 6.55 -11.64 -14.91
N GLU A 149 6.21 -10.34 -14.96
CA GLU A 149 7.09 -9.32 -15.54
C GLU A 149 8.38 -9.16 -14.74
N ARG A 150 8.31 -9.19 -13.41
CA ARG A 150 9.47 -9.05 -12.51
C ARG A 150 10.45 -10.22 -12.67
N THR A 151 9.94 -11.45 -12.75
CA THR A 151 10.75 -12.64 -13.02
C THR A 151 11.38 -12.57 -14.42
N THR A 152 10.60 -12.19 -15.43
CA THR A 152 11.09 -12.05 -16.81
C THR A 152 12.19 -11.00 -16.92
N ALA A 153 12.05 -9.88 -16.21
CA ALA A 153 13.05 -8.81 -16.13
C ALA A 153 14.26 -9.17 -15.25
N LYS A 154 14.19 -10.27 -14.48
CA LYS A 154 15.20 -10.76 -13.52
C LYS A 154 15.55 -9.74 -12.44
N LEU A 155 14.54 -9.03 -11.90
CA LEU A 155 14.76 -7.91 -10.98
C LEU A 155 15.57 -8.30 -9.74
N GLU A 156 15.33 -9.48 -9.16
CA GLU A 156 16.07 -9.97 -7.99
C GLU A 156 17.59 -9.97 -8.19
N THR A 157 18.06 -10.30 -9.39
CA THR A 157 19.50 -10.35 -9.72
C THR A 157 20.06 -9.04 -10.27
N ARG A 158 19.18 -8.16 -10.77
CA ARG A 158 19.58 -6.95 -11.51
C ARG A 158 19.38 -5.66 -10.73
N THR A 159 18.69 -5.72 -9.60
CA THR A 159 18.31 -4.56 -8.80
C THR A 159 18.45 -4.87 -7.32
N LEU A 160 18.48 -3.82 -6.50
CA LEU A 160 18.43 -3.95 -5.05
C LEU A 160 16.99 -3.83 -4.56
N SER A 161 16.70 -4.46 -3.43
CA SER A 161 15.44 -4.28 -2.71
C SER A 161 15.47 -3.04 -1.82
N ILE A 162 14.36 -2.29 -1.75
CA ILE A 162 14.21 -1.18 -0.81
C ILE A 162 14.33 -1.64 0.64
N TRP A 163 13.96 -2.89 0.93
CA TRP A 163 14.04 -3.44 2.27
C TRP A 163 15.48 -3.52 2.78
N ASN A 164 16.47 -3.63 1.89
CA ASN A 164 17.89 -3.58 2.29
C ASN A 164 18.31 -2.19 2.82
N LEU A 165 17.55 -1.13 2.51
CA LEU A 165 17.74 0.22 3.06
C LEU A 165 16.95 0.41 4.37
N LEU A 166 15.78 -0.23 4.47
CA LEU A 166 14.82 0.01 5.55
C LEU A 166 14.98 -0.94 6.74
N ASN A 167 15.60 -2.11 6.54
CA ASN A 167 15.92 -3.10 7.57
C ASN A 167 17.28 -2.82 8.23
#